data_AF-A0AB74E0C8-F1
#
_entry.id   AF-A0AB74E0C8-F1
#
_cell.length_a   1.000
_cell.length_b   1.000
_cell.length_c   1.000
_cell.angle_alpha   90.00
_cell.angle_beta   90.00
_cell.angle_gamma   90.00
#
_symmetry.space_group_name_H-M   'P 1'
#
loop_
_entity.id
_entity.type
_entity.pdbx_description
1 polymer ?
#
loop_
_entity_poly.entity_id
_entity_poly.type
_entity_poly.pdbx_seq_one_letter_code
_entity_poly.pdbx_strand_id
1 'polypeptide(L)' 'MDNQLINSIIEKYQFRKKQIEAVLTLLEEKNTVPFIARYRKEQNGGLDEVQIKQMDDE' A
#
# COMPACT_ATOMS: atom_id res chain seq x y z
N MET A 1 8.88 -8.67 3.58
CA MET A 1 7.95 -8.58 2.44
C MET A 1 7.97 -9.84 1.59
N ASP A 2 6.79 -10.38 1.31
CA ASP A 2 6.59 -11.46 0.35
C ASP A 2 6.66 -10.92 -1.10
N ASN A 3 7.57 -11.47 -1.91
CA ASN A 3 7.77 -11.00 -3.28
C ASN A 3 6.65 -11.45 -4.24
N GLN A 4 5.91 -12.53 -3.92
CA GLN A 4 4.81 -12.99 -4.77
C GLN A 4 3.60 -12.07 -4.62
N LEU A 5 3.29 -11.62 -3.40
CA LEU A 5 2.25 -10.64 -3.12
C LEU A 5 2.51 -9.33 -3.87
N ILE A 6 3.73 -8.77 -3.77
CA ILE A 6 4.09 -7.53 -4.46
C ILE A 6 3.87 -7.66 -5.98
N ASN A 7 4.31 -8.77 -6.57
CA ASN A 7 4.12 -9.00 -8.01
C ASN A 7 2.62 -9.13 -8.36
N SER A 8 1.83 -9.82 -7.55
CA SER A 8 0.38 -9.94 -7.78
C SER A 8 -0.31 -8.58 -7.75
N ILE A 9 0.04 -7.72 -6.80
CA ILE A 9 -0.48 -6.35 -6.70
C ILE A 9 -0.06 -5.52 -7.92
N ILE A 10 1.18 -5.66 -8.41
CA ILE A 10 1.66 -4.97 -9.63
C ILE A 10 0.90 -5.43 -10.88
N GLU A 11 0.57 -6.72 -10.99
CA GLU A 11 -0.15 -7.26 -12.14
C GLU A 11 -1.63 -6.85 -12.15
N LYS A 12 -2.27 -6.83 -10.97
CA LYS A 12 -3.69 -6.46 -10.82
C LYS A 12 -3.93 -4.95 -10.85
N TYR A 13 -3.02 -4.18 -10.28
CA TYR A 13 -3.18 -2.74 -10.07
C TYR A 13 -2.01 -1.96 -10.66
N GLN A 14 -2.28 -0.75 -11.15
CA GLN A 14 -1.27 0.11 -11.78
C GLN A 14 -0.43 0.89 -10.74
N PHE A 15 0.03 0.20 -9.69
CA PHE A 15 0.85 0.80 -8.63
C PHE A 15 2.34 0.58 -8.87
N ARG A 16 3.16 1.55 -8.47
CA ARG A 16 4.62 1.39 -8.52
C ARG A 16 5.06 0.52 -7.34
N LYS A 17 6.05 -0.35 -7.56
CA LYS A 17 6.64 -1.21 -6.51
C LYS A 17 6.93 -0.47 -5.20
N LYS A 18 7.54 0.73 -5.28
CA LYS A 18 7.83 1.56 -4.10
C LYS A 18 6.58 1.97 -3.31
N GLN A 19 5.46 2.22 -3.97
CA GLN A 19 4.22 2.60 -3.30
C GLN A 19 3.63 1.39 -2.55
N ILE A 20 3.68 0.21 -3.19
CA ILE A 20 3.25 -1.06 -2.59
C ILE A 20 4.09 -1.38 -1.36
N GLU A 21 5.43 -1.33 -1.49
CA GLU A 21 6.35 -1.55 -0.38
C GLU A 21 6.10 -0.58 0.78
N ALA A 22 5.88 0.71 0.49
CA ALA A 22 5.59 1.70 1.51
C ALA A 22 4.27 1.41 2.25
N VAL A 23 3.19 1.08 1.52
CA VAL A 23 1.90 0.75 2.14
C VAL A 23 1.99 -0.52 2.97
N LEU A 24 2.56 -1.60 2.43
CA LEU A 24 2.71 -2.86 3.16
C LEU A 24 3.55 -2.69 4.44
N THR A 25 4.61 -1.87 4.38
CA THR A 25 5.42 -1.54 5.57
C THR A 25 4.56 -0.87 6.65
N LEU A 26 3.77 0.13 6.27
CA LEU A 26 2.91 0.85 7.21
C LEU A 26 1.83 -0.06 7.82
N LEU A 27 1.29 -1.00 7.05
CA LEU A 27 0.33 -2.01 7.54
C LEU A 27 0.99 -3.00 8.51
N GLU A 28 2.22 -3.45 8.22
CA GLU A 28 3.02 -4.29 9.15
C GLU A 28 3.28 -3.58 10.48
N GLU A 29 3.51 -2.26 10.44
CA GLU A 29 3.62 -1.38 11.62
C GLU A 29 2.29 -1.14 12.36
N LYS A 30 1.21 -1.85 12.01
CA LYS A 30 -0.13 -1.74 12.60
C LYS A 30 -0.82 -0.41 12.37
N ASN A 31 -0.42 0.36 11.36
CA ASN A 31 -1.22 1.50 10.93
C ASN A 31 -2.50 1.02 10.21
N THR A 32 -3.59 1.76 10.36
CA THR A 32 -4.85 1.45 9.69
C THR A 32 -4.96 2.15 8.34
N VAL A 33 -5.75 1.60 7.42
CA VAL A 33 -6.01 2.20 6.09
C VAL A 33 -6.42 3.69 6.18
N PRO A 34 -7.39 4.11 7.03
CA PRO A 34 -7.75 5.53 7.15
C PRO A 34 -6.62 6.40 7.71
N PHE A 35 -5.78 5.84 8.59
CA PHE A 35 -4.64 6.56 9.15
C PHE A 35 -3.56 6.78 8.08
N ILE A 36 -3.23 5.74 7.30
CA ILE A 36 -2.23 5.82 6.23
C ILE A 36 -2.66 6.85 5.18
N ALA A 37 -3.92 6.79 4.73
CA ALA A 37 -4.47 7.69 3.71
C ALA A 37 -4.44 9.17 4.13
N ARG A 38 -4.64 9.45 5.43
CA ARG A 38 -4.69 10.83 5.96
C ARG A 38 -3.33 11.37 6.39
N TYR A 39 -2.50 10.55 7.04
CA TYR A 39 -1.32 11.03 7.76
C TYR A 39 0.01 10.56 7.17
N ARG A 40 0.02 9.56 6.28
CA ARG A 40 1.25 9.01 5.66
C ARG A 40 1.28 9.14 4.14
N LYS A 41 0.52 10.10 3.62
CA LYS A 41 0.32 10.32 2.18
C LYS A 41 1.62 10.60 1.40
N GLU A 42 2.58 11.32 1.99
CA GLU A 42 3.87 11.55 1.33
C GLU A 42 4.72 10.28 1.23
N GLN A 43 4.62 9.38 2.22
CA GLN A 43 5.43 8.16 2.28
C GLN A 43 5.02 7.12 1.24
N ASN A 44 3.74 7.09 0.87
CA ASN A 44 3.20 6.16 -0.12
C ASN A 44 3.04 6.77 -1.53
N GLY A 45 3.53 8.00 -1.75
CA GLY A 45 3.45 8.67 -3.05
C GLY A 45 2.06 9.21 -3.40
N GLY A 46 1.24 9.54 -2.39
CA GLY A 46 -0.01 10.25 -2.58
C GLY A 46 -1.26 9.39 -2.67
N LEU A 47 -1.16 8.09 -2.35
CA LEU A 47 -2.28 7.15 -2.51
C LEU A 47 -3.47 7.52 -1.65
N ASP A 48 -4.67 7.31 -2.18
CA ASP A 48 -5.92 7.50 -1.45
C ASP A 48 -6.39 6.22 -0.74
N GLU A 49 -7.44 6.36 0.07
CA GLU A 49 -7.95 5.30 0.95
C GLU A 49 -8.37 4.04 0.16
N VAL A 50 -8.96 4.20 -1.03
CA VAL A 50 -9.39 3.07 -1.87
C VAL A 50 -8.19 2.29 -2.39
N GLN A 51 -7.15 3.02 -2.84
CA GLN A 51 -5.92 2.40 -3.34
C GLN A 51 -5.15 1.66 -2.24
N ILE A 52 -5.11 2.22 -1.04
CA ILE A 52 -4.49 1.56 0.11
C ILE A 52 -5.31 0.33 0.52
N LYS A 53 -6.64 0.42 0.49
CA LYS A 53 -7.53 -0.71 0.80
C LYS A 53 -7.36 -1.87 -0.20
N GLN A 54 -7.17 -1.56 -1.49
CA GLN A 54 -6.87 -2.56 -2.52
C GLN A 54 -5.59 -3.36 -2.22
N MET A 55 -4.60 -2.76 -1.55
CA MET A 55 -3.38 -3.48 -1.15
C MET A 55 -3.54 -4.26 0.16
N ASP A 56 -4.43 -3.81 1.05
CA ASP A 56 -4.74 -4.47 2.33
C ASP A 56 -5.63 -5.71 2.16
N ASP A 57 -6.44 -5.75 1.11
CA ASP A 57 -7.33 -6.88 0.77
C ASP A 57 -6.63 -8.00 -0.04
N GLU A 58 -5.36 -7.82 -0.42
CA GLU A 58 -4.55 -8.78 -1.19
C GLU A 58 -3.67 -9.65 -0.28
#